data_AF-A0A1S8DAG4-F1
#
_entry.id   AF-A0A1S8DAG4-F1
#
_cell.length_a   1.000
_cell.length_b   1.000
_cell.length_c   1.000
_cell.angle_alpha   90.00
_cell.angle_beta   90.00
_cell.angle_gamma   90.00
#
_symmetry.space_group_name_H-M   'P 1'
#
loop_
_entity.id
_entity.type
_entity.pdbx_description
1 polymer ?
#
loop_
_entity_poly.entity_id
_entity_poly.type
_entity_poly.pdbx_seq_one_letter_code
_entity_poly.pdbx_strand_id
1 'polypeptide(L)'
;MSYERLKQRQRAERHTHNENLALRTHRSLSWLNRAEQAEDLDGQFIFLWIAFNAAYATEIDERLRLREQENFKVFLNKLCELDQQNTLEKLVWQAFPGNIRVLLDNPFVFQSFWDYQNGKLSHEDWQQRFIAGKQRAKIALGSRDGVMPR
;
A
#
# COMPACT_ATOMS: atom_id res chain seq x y z
N MET A 1 7.62 6.58 14.65
CA MET A 1 9.07 6.91 14.50
C MET A 1 9.15 8.30 13.91
N SER A 2 10.09 9.15 14.32
CA SER A 2 10.28 10.50 13.76
C SER A 2 11.34 10.55 12.67
N TYR A 3 11.27 11.55 11.79
CA TYR A 3 12.24 11.85 10.75
C TYR A 3 13.66 11.88 11.30
N GLU A 4 13.88 12.58 12.42
CA GLU A 4 15.22 12.76 13.01
C GLU A 4 15.91 11.42 13.29
N ARG A 5 15.20 10.48 13.92
CA ARG A 5 15.75 9.14 14.21
C ARG A 5 16.09 8.38 12.93
N LEU A 6 15.20 8.43 11.94
CA LEU A 6 15.40 7.74 10.67
C LEU A 6 16.53 8.37 9.85
N LYS A 7 16.69 9.70 9.91
CA LYS A 7 17.76 10.43 9.22
C LYS A 7 19.13 10.15 9.81
N GLN A 8 19.23 10.07 11.13
CA GLN A 8 20.46 9.66 11.81
C GLN A 8 20.87 8.25 11.39
N ARG A 9 19.92 7.30 11.39
CA ARG A 9 20.16 5.93 10.93
C ARG A 9 20.62 5.89 9.46
N GLN A 10 19.92 6.62 8.58
CA GLN A 10 20.30 6.71 7.17
C GLN A 10 21.72 7.25 7.00
N ARG A 11 22.14 8.25 7.77
CA ARG A 11 23.51 8.80 7.70
C ARG A 11 24.57 7.79 8.16
N ALA A 12 24.27 6.99 9.17
CA ALA A 12 25.18 5.96 9.68
C ALA A 12 25.36 4.80 8.68
N GLU A 13 24.29 4.39 8.01
CA GLU A 13 24.27 3.18 7.17
C GLU A 13 24.43 3.47 5.67
N ARG A 14 24.25 4.72 5.20
CA ARG A 14 24.23 5.04 3.74
C ARG A 14 25.43 4.57 2.93
N HIS A 15 26.59 4.43 3.56
CA HIS A 15 27.84 4.03 2.89
C HIS A 15 27.85 2.56 2.48
N THR A 16 26.98 1.73 3.07
CA THR A 16 26.85 0.30 2.75
C THR A 16 25.68 0.01 1.81
N HIS A 17 24.84 1.00 1.53
CA HIS A 17 23.71 0.86 0.61
C HIS A 17 24.17 1.03 -0.83
N ASN A 18 23.53 0.30 -1.74
CA ASN A 18 23.63 0.64 -3.16
C ASN A 18 23.07 2.06 -3.41
N GLU A 19 23.54 2.69 -4.48
CA GLU A 19 23.21 4.09 -4.77
C GLU A 19 21.71 4.33 -4.93
N ASN A 20 21.00 3.39 -5.56
CA ASN A 20 19.55 3.46 -5.77
C ASN A 20 18.78 3.51 -4.44
N LEU A 21 19.08 2.58 -3.52
CA LEU A 21 18.48 2.50 -2.19
C LEU A 21 18.83 3.74 -1.37
N ALA A 22 20.08 4.18 -1.41
CA ALA A 22 20.53 5.37 -0.69
C ALA A 22 19.76 6.62 -1.15
N LEU A 23 19.61 6.81 -2.46
CA LEU A 23 18.93 7.97 -3.05
C LEU A 23 17.44 7.99 -2.71
N ARG A 24 16.75 6.87 -2.86
CA ARG A 24 15.33 6.74 -2.54
C ARG A 24 15.03 6.92 -1.07
N THR A 25 15.84 6.31 -0.21
CA THR A 25 15.72 6.49 1.24
C THR A 25 15.94 7.96 1.59
N HIS A 26 16.93 8.62 1.00
CA HIS A 26 17.15 10.05 1.22
C HIS A 26 15.94 10.89 0.81
N ARG A 27 15.39 10.68 -0.40
CA ARG A 27 14.21 11.41 -0.91
C ARG A 27 12.98 11.17 -0.05
N SER A 28 12.72 9.91 0.31
CA SER A 28 11.62 9.53 1.19
C SER A 28 11.69 10.27 2.53
N LEU A 29 12.87 10.30 3.16
CA LEU A 29 13.06 11.01 4.43
C LEU A 29 12.90 12.52 4.29
N SER A 30 13.33 13.12 3.18
CA SER A 30 13.12 14.56 2.95
C SER A 30 11.63 14.92 2.87
N TRP A 31 10.80 14.06 2.27
CA TRP A 31 9.35 14.26 2.23
C TRP A 31 8.66 13.91 3.55
N LEU A 32 9.16 12.92 4.29
CA LEU A 32 8.70 12.65 5.66
C LEU A 32 8.92 13.87 6.57
N ASN A 33 10.08 14.53 6.45
CA ASN A 33 10.35 15.76 7.21
C ASN A 33 9.33 16.86 6.90
N ARG A 34 8.94 17.00 5.63
CA ARG A 34 7.89 17.95 5.23
C ARG A 34 6.53 17.56 5.79
N ALA A 35 6.20 16.26 5.82
CA ALA A 35 4.97 15.76 6.42
C ALA A 35 4.88 16.01 7.93
N GLU A 36 6.00 15.92 8.65
CA GLU A 36 6.06 16.18 10.09
C GLU A 36 5.94 17.68 10.43
N GLN A 37 6.25 18.56 9.47
CA GLN A 37 6.14 20.02 9.61
C GLN A 37 4.82 20.59 9.07
N ALA A 38 4.01 19.77 8.38
CA ALA A 38 2.75 20.23 7.81
C ALA A 38 1.74 20.57 8.91
N GLU A 39 1.11 21.73 8.79
CA GLU A 39 0.09 22.22 9.74
C GLU A 39 -1.31 21.70 9.38
N ASP A 40 -1.52 21.29 8.13
CA ASP A 40 -2.78 20.76 7.62
C ASP A 40 -2.69 19.26 7.27
N LEU A 41 -3.79 18.55 7.49
CA LEU A 41 -3.86 17.11 7.29
C LEU A 41 -3.77 16.71 5.80
N ASP A 42 -4.27 17.55 4.89
CA ASP A 42 -4.24 17.27 3.46
C ASP A 42 -2.80 17.33 2.93
N GLY A 43 -2.06 18.37 3.29
CA GLY A 43 -0.65 18.54 3.02
C GLY A 43 0.18 17.43 3.65
N GLN A 44 -0.08 17.10 4.92
CA GLN A 44 0.59 15.97 5.59
C GLN A 44 0.37 14.67 4.82
N PHE A 45 -0.87 14.37 4.43
CA PHE A 45 -1.20 13.17 3.67
C PHE A 45 -0.46 13.13 2.32
N ILE A 46 -0.47 14.23 1.56
CA ILE A 46 0.23 14.32 0.28
C ILE A 46 1.75 14.12 0.46
N PHE A 47 2.36 14.73 1.47
CA PHE A 47 3.79 14.55 1.73
C PHE A 47 4.13 13.13 2.17
N LEU A 48 3.29 12.48 2.98
CA LEU A 48 3.44 11.07 3.33
C LEU A 48 3.31 10.17 2.09
N TRP A 49 2.37 10.48 1.20
CA TRP A 49 2.20 9.76 -0.07
C TRP A 49 3.43 9.88 -0.97
N ILE A 50 4.02 11.08 -1.08
CA ILE A 50 5.25 11.29 -1.85
C ILE A 50 6.43 10.57 -1.18
N ALA A 51 6.54 10.64 0.15
CA ALA A 51 7.58 9.95 0.91
C ALA A 51 7.51 8.43 0.69
N PHE A 52 6.30 7.87 0.73
CA PHE A 52 6.03 6.46 0.45
C PHE A 52 6.44 6.10 -0.99
N ASN A 53 6.01 6.88 -1.99
CA ASN A 53 6.34 6.61 -3.39
C ASN A 53 7.85 6.70 -3.65
N ALA A 54 8.55 7.64 -3.01
CA ALA A 54 10.01 7.70 -3.09
C ALA A 54 10.69 6.46 -2.49
N ALA A 55 10.16 5.93 -1.38
CA ALA A 55 10.63 4.68 -0.79
C ALA A 55 10.23 3.44 -1.60
N TYR A 56 9.12 3.48 -2.35
CA TYR A 56 8.62 2.39 -3.19
C TYR A 56 9.34 2.27 -4.54
N ALA A 57 9.75 3.41 -5.14
CA ALA A 57 10.25 3.52 -6.52
C ALA A 57 11.53 2.72 -6.81
N THR A 58 11.44 1.39 -6.87
CA THR A 58 12.47 0.51 -7.46
C THR A 58 12.53 0.83 -8.94
N GLU A 59 13.73 0.88 -9.52
CA GLU A 59 13.96 1.19 -10.95
C GLU A 59 12.84 0.61 -11.81
N ILE A 60 11.92 1.50 -12.21
CA ILE A 60 10.91 1.18 -13.19
C ILE A 60 11.70 1.18 -14.49
N ASP A 61 12.19 0.02 -14.89
CA ASP A 61 12.58 -0.16 -16.28
C ASP A 61 11.34 0.20 -17.09
N GLU A 62 11.43 1.29 -17.85
CA GLU A 62 10.34 1.88 -18.61
C GLU A 62 9.72 0.88 -19.59
N ARG A 63 10.47 -0.18 -19.93
CA ARG A 63 10.05 -1.31 -20.78
C ARG A 63 9.21 -2.37 -20.05
N LEU A 64 9.12 -2.33 -18.72
CA LEU A 64 8.44 -3.31 -17.86
C LEU A 64 7.17 -2.76 -17.18
N ARG A 65 6.55 -1.73 -17.75
CA ARG A 65 5.29 -1.12 -17.27
C ARG A 65 4.14 -2.13 -17.06
N LEU A 66 4.18 -3.28 -17.73
CA LEU A 66 3.24 -4.41 -17.53
C LEU A 66 3.37 -5.11 -16.16
N ARG A 67 4.39 -4.81 -15.34
CA ARG A 67 4.67 -5.45 -14.04
C ARG A 67 4.45 -4.57 -12.81
N GLU A 68 3.91 -3.35 -12.96
CA GLU A 68 3.74 -2.43 -11.81
C GLU A 68 2.89 -3.03 -10.68
N GLN A 69 1.82 -3.76 -11.00
CA GLN A 69 1.01 -4.47 -9.99
C GLN A 69 1.79 -5.57 -9.27
N GLU A 70 2.68 -6.29 -9.97
CA GLU A 70 3.51 -7.33 -9.38
C GLU A 70 4.58 -6.72 -8.48
N ASN A 71 5.26 -5.66 -8.94
CA ASN A 71 6.24 -4.91 -8.16
C ASN A 71 5.61 -4.29 -6.90
N PHE A 72 4.38 -3.78 -7.02
CA PHE A 72 3.63 -3.27 -5.88
C PHE A 72 3.32 -4.37 -4.85
N LYS A 73 2.88 -5.56 -5.31
CA LYS A 73 2.66 -6.72 -4.43
C LYS A 73 3.95 -7.17 -3.74
N VAL A 74 5.06 -7.24 -4.46
CA VAL A 74 6.38 -7.61 -3.88
C VAL A 74 6.77 -6.62 -2.78
N PHE A 75 6.59 -5.33 -3.03
CA PHE A 75 6.88 -4.31 -2.03
C PHE A 75 5.99 -4.39 -0.80
N LEU A 76 4.67 -4.56 -0.97
CA LEU A 76 3.73 -4.73 0.14
C LEU A 76 4.03 -6.00 0.96
N ASN A 77 4.34 -7.12 0.29
CA ASN A 77 4.75 -8.34 0.97
C ASN A 77 6.02 -8.09 1.79
N LYS A 78 6.99 -7.35 1.24
CA LYS A 78 8.20 -7.02 1.98
C LYS A 78 7.93 -6.14 3.20
N LEU A 79 7.01 -5.19 3.09
CA LEU A 79 6.57 -4.39 4.24
C LEU A 79 5.94 -5.27 5.33
N CYS A 80 5.05 -6.19 4.96
CA CYS A 80 4.45 -7.13 5.90
C CYS A 80 5.49 -8.06 6.55
N GLU A 81 6.48 -8.56 5.79
CA GLU A 81 7.59 -9.36 6.34
C GLU A 81 8.43 -8.60 7.38
N LEU A 82 8.62 -7.29 7.16
CA LEU A 82 9.41 -6.43 8.05
C LEU A 82 8.61 -5.95 9.27
N ASP A 83 7.28 -5.97 9.20
CA ASP A 83 6.37 -5.57 10.27
C ASP A 83 6.18 -6.70 11.30
N GLN A 84 7.26 -7.01 12.03
CA GLN A 84 7.29 -8.08 13.04
C GLN A 84 6.23 -7.95 14.15
N GLN A 85 5.67 -6.74 14.33
CA GLN A 85 4.67 -6.43 15.37
C GLN A 85 3.24 -6.43 14.83
N ASN A 86 3.05 -6.73 13.54
CA ASN A 86 1.78 -6.67 12.81
C ASN A 86 1.06 -5.33 13.01
N THR A 87 1.81 -4.23 13.00
CA THR A 87 1.30 -2.87 13.20
C THR A 87 0.43 -2.40 12.04
N LEU A 88 0.88 -2.63 10.80
CA LEU A 88 0.13 -2.30 9.57
C LEU A 88 -1.15 -3.10 9.53
N GLU A 89 -1.06 -4.37 9.87
CA GLU A 89 -2.21 -5.26 9.98
C GLU A 89 -3.22 -4.71 11.00
N LYS A 90 -2.78 -4.47 12.26
CA LYS A 90 -3.65 -3.90 13.30
C LYS A 90 -4.28 -2.59 12.87
N LEU A 91 -3.53 -1.70 12.21
CA LEU A 91 -4.04 -0.43 11.72
C LEU A 91 -5.20 -0.64 10.74
N VAL A 92 -5.03 -1.51 9.74
CA VAL A 92 -6.05 -1.80 8.73
C VAL A 92 -7.30 -2.40 9.37
N TRP A 93 -7.12 -3.36 10.29
CA TRP A 93 -8.23 -4.14 10.86
C TRP A 93 -8.93 -3.48 12.04
N GLN A 94 -8.25 -2.67 12.83
CA GLN A 94 -8.85 -1.97 13.98
C GLN A 94 -9.46 -0.63 13.57
N ALA A 95 -8.85 0.10 12.63
CA ALA A 95 -9.31 1.44 12.29
C ALA A 95 -10.26 1.49 11.09
N PHE A 96 -10.23 0.51 10.18
CA PHE A 96 -10.96 0.60 8.90
C PHE A 96 -11.83 -0.61 8.47
N PRO A 97 -12.25 -1.56 9.34
CA PRO A 97 -12.95 -2.76 8.86
C PRO A 97 -14.29 -2.42 8.18
N GLY A 98 -15.00 -1.40 8.67
CA GLY A 98 -16.24 -0.91 8.04
C GLY A 98 -16.00 -0.24 6.68
N ASN A 99 -15.02 0.66 6.60
CA ASN A 99 -14.72 1.40 5.37
C ASN A 99 -14.19 0.49 4.26
N ILE A 100 -13.40 -0.53 4.60
CA ILE A 100 -12.94 -1.54 3.64
C ILE A 100 -14.11 -2.36 3.12
N ARG A 101 -15.06 -2.76 3.97
CA ARG A 101 -16.27 -3.46 3.53
C ARG A 101 -17.10 -2.61 2.57
N VAL A 102 -17.30 -1.33 2.88
CA VAL A 102 -18.01 -0.38 1.99
C VAL A 102 -17.27 -0.22 0.66
N LEU A 103 -15.95 -0.10 0.68
CA LEU A 103 -15.13 0.00 -0.53
C LEU A 103 -15.24 -1.25 -1.41
N LEU A 104 -15.24 -2.44 -0.79
CA LEU A 104 -15.38 -3.72 -1.50
C LEU A 104 -16.78 -3.95 -2.07
N ASP A 105 -17.78 -3.24 -1.56
CA ASP A 105 -19.14 -3.25 -2.08
C ASP A 105 -19.34 -2.26 -3.24
N ASN A 106 -18.37 -1.37 -3.47
CA ASN A 106 -18.42 -0.42 -4.57
C ASN A 106 -17.96 -1.08 -5.89
N PRO A 107 -18.83 -1.30 -6.88
CA PRO A 107 -18.43 -1.93 -8.15
C PRO A 107 -17.40 -1.10 -8.94
N PHE A 108 -17.36 0.22 -8.76
CA PHE A 108 -16.50 1.12 -9.52
C PHE A 108 -15.00 0.95 -9.24
N VAL A 109 -14.63 0.31 -8.11
CA VAL A 109 -13.22 0.05 -7.77
C VAL A 109 -12.68 -1.24 -8.40
N PHE A 110 -13.52 -2.02 -9.09
CA PHE A 110 -13.14 -3.28 -9.70
C PHE A 110 -12.99 -3.14 -11.21
N GLN A 111 -11.83 -3.54 -11.74
CA GLN A 111 -11.55 -3.51 -13.18
C GLN A 111 -12.61 -4.25 -14.00
N SER A 112 -13.13 -5.38 -13.51
CA SER A 112 -14.12 -6.17 -14.25
C SER A 112 -15.45 -5.43 -14.47
N PHE A 113 -15.76 -4.39 -13.68
CA PHE A 113 -16.93 -3.53 -13.92
C PHE A 113 -16.72 -2.76 -15.21
N TRP A 114 -15.54 -2.14 -15.32
CA TRP A 114 -15.14 -1.36 -16.48
C TRP A 114 -14.96 -2.23 -17.72
N ASP A 115 -14.49 -3.47 -17.57
CA ASP A 115 -14.42 -4.40 -18.69
C ASP A 115 -15.82 -4.75 -19.23
N TYR A 116 -16.82 -4.91 -18.35
CA TYR A 116 -18.22 -5.05 -18.76
C TYR A 116 -18.77 -3.79 -19.44
N GLN A 117 -18.56 -2.61 -18.85
CA GLN A 117 -18.99 -1.34 -19.44
C GLN A 117 -18.36 -1.09 -20.82
N ASN A 118 -17.15 -1.60 -21.04
CA ASN A 118 -16.44 -1.51 -22.32
C ASN A 118 -16.73 -2.68 -23.28
N GLY A 119 -17.70 -3.55 -22.98
CA GLY A 119 -18.09 -4.67 -23.83
C GLY A 119 -17.06 -5.80 -23.94
N LYS A 120 -16.03 -5.82 -23.09
CA LYS A 120 -14.97 -6.84 -23.04
C LYS A 120 -15.36 -8.06 -22.21
N LEU A 121 -16.42 -7.96 -21.42
CA LEU A 121 -16.88 -8.97 -20.48
C LEU A 121 -18.41 -9.06 -20.51
N SER A 122 -18.98 -10.25 -20.37
CA SER A 122 -20.43 -10.40 -20.25
C SER A 122 -20.92 -9.91 -18.87
N HIS A 123 -22.22 -9.57 -18.77
CA HIS A 123 -22.82 -9.19 -17.51
C HIS A 123 -22.72 -10.32 -16.46
N GLU A 124 -22.92 -11.57 -16.88
CA GLU A 124 -22.84 -12.74 -16.02
C GLU A 124 -21.41 -12.95 -15.49
N ASP A 125 -20.42 -12.89 -16.37
CA ASP A 125 -19.00 -13.01 -15.99
C ASP A 125 -18.56 -11.90 -15.04
N TRP A 126 -19.02 -10.67 -15.26
CA TRP A 126 -18.77 -9.55 -14.34
C TRP A 126 -19.35 -9.85 -12.95
N GLN A 127 -20.63 -10.23 -12.88
CA GLN A 127 -21.28 -10.53 -11.60
C GLN A 127 -20.59 -11.66 -10.85
N GLN A 128 -20.23 -12.74 -11.54
CA GLN A 128 -19.48 -13.86 -10.94
C GLN A 128 -18.13 -13.41 -10.39
N ARG A 129 -17.36 -12.63 -11.16
CA ARG A 129 -16.06 -12.09 -10.72
C ARG A 129 -16.20 -11.15 -9.53
N PHE A 130 -17.21 -10.30 -9.51
CA PHE A 130 -17.49 -9.37 -8.42
C PHE A 130 -17.87 -10.11 -7.13
N ILE A 131 -18.77 -11.09 -7.20
CA ILE A 131 -19.17 -11.92 -6.05
C ILE A 131 -17.96 -12.70 -5.52
N ALA A 132 -17.19 -13.34 -6.39
CA ALA A 132 -16.00 -14.09 -6.00
C ALA A 132 -14.91 -13.20 -5.36
N GLY A 133 -14.74 -11.97 -5.84
CA GLY A 133 -13.84 -10.98 -5.25
C GLY A 133 -14.29 -10.56 -3.86
N LYS A 134 -15.58 -10.23 -3.71
CA LYS A 134 -16.19 -9.85 -2.43
C LYS A 134 -16.15 -10.99 -1.42
N GLN A 135 -16.40 -12.23 -1.83
CA GLN A 135 -16.29 -13.40 -0.95
C GLN A 135 -14.86 -13.63 -0.46
N ARG A 136 -13.85 -13.56 -1.34
CA ARG A 136 -12.44 -13.68 -0.94
C ARG A 136 -12.04 -12.61 0.07
N ALA A 137 -12.46 -11.37 -0.17
CA ALA A 137 -12.17 -10.28 0.76
C ALA A 137 -12.91 -10.47 2.09
N LYS A 138 -14.18 -10.90 2.08
CA LYS A 138 -14.94 -11.26 3.31
C LYS A 138 -14.30 -12.40 4.09
N ILE A 139 -13.80 -13.44 3.42
CA ILE A 139 -13.09 -14.55 4.08
C ILE A 139 -11.79 -14.03 4.68
N ALA A 140 -11.01 -13.22 3.95
CA ALA A 140 -9.79 -12.60 4.49
C ALA A 140 -10.09 -11.68 5.69
N LEU A 141 -11.23 -10.95 5.66
CA LEU A 141 -11.68 -10.12 6.77
C LEU A 141 -12.16 -10.96 7.97
N GLY A 142 -12.92 -12.05 7.75
CA GLY A 142 -13.55 -12.84 8.82
C GLY A 142 -12.70 -13.98 9.40
N SER A 143 -11.76 -14.54 8.64
CA SER A 143 -10.82 -15.57 9.13
C SER A 143 -9.81 -15.04 10.15
N ARG A 144 -9.63 -13.71 10.23
CA ARG A 144 -8.74 -13.05 11.19
C ARG A 144 -9.46 -12.45 12.40
N ASP A 145 -10.80 -12.31 12.35
CA ASP A 145 -11.63 -12.04 13.53
C ASP A 145 -11.63 -13.22 14.53
N GLY A 146 -11.20 -14.43 14.11
CA GLY A 146 -11.23 -15.66 14.90
C GLY A 146 -9.97 -16.00 15.71
N VAL A 147 -8.89 -15.21 15.64
CA VAL A 147 -7.66 -15.46 16.41
C VAL A 147 -7.34 -14.25 17.30
N MET A 148 -8.07 -14.17 18.42
CA MET A 148 -7.65 -13.44 19.61
C MET A 148 -7.78 -14.37 20.82
N PRO A 149 -6.75 -15.18 21.15
CA PRO A 149 -6.60 -15.62 22.53
C PRO A 149 -6.08 -14.45 23.37
N ARG A 150 -6.68 -14.29 24.54
CA ARG A 150 -6.28 -13.34 25.59
C ARG A 150 -4.85 -13.57 26.05
#